data_AF-A0A7Y5XXQ2-F1
#
_entry.id   AF-A0A7Y5XXQ2-F1
#
_cell.length_a   1.000
_cell.length_b   1.000
_cell.length_c   1.000
_cell.angle_alpha   90.00
_cell.angle_beta   90.00
_cell.angle_gamma   90.00
#
_symmetry.space_group_name_H-M   'P 1'
#
loop_
_entity.id
_entity.type
_entity.pdbx_description
1 polymer ?
#
loop_
_entity_poly.entity_id
_entity_poly.type
_entity_poly.pdbx_seq_one_letter_code
_entity_poly.pdbx_strand_id
1 'polypeptide(L)'
;MSTAAARYVEHRRGWRTGHTLLLGLIVAAIGVVGVSLPRSGGQLAFLGQRTVLAWLVIAALMAAFAAVAGHGVTGLARGVLIDERHRVTLGRLQMLIWTVLVLSAYLAAALANIGRDAGSPLNVNIPSELWLAMGISTASLVAAPAALAYKEKRHMAELQSWPSEIDSRFSDLFRGEEVGDRDHLDLGKVQMFLFTVVLVLAYGLAVGDMFDATEGTFTTLPPIDDGVVTLLAISHAGYLTRKALPISTPAKAKEPGAES
;
A
#
# COMPACT_ATOMS: atom_id res chain seq x y z
N MET A 1 -23.83 -27.17 41.22
CA MET A 1 -23.09 -27.27 39.96
C MET A 1 -22.64 -25.86 39.59
N SER A 2 -21.34 -25.59 39.69
CA SER A 2 -20.74 -24.26 39.47
C SER A 2 -20.34 -24.13 38.00
N THR A 3 -20.91 -23.16 37.30
CA THR A 3 -20.53 -22.80 35.93
C THR A 3 -19.24 -21.98 35.98
N ALA A 4 -18.15 -22.60 35.52
CA ALA A 4 -16.89 -21.92 35.29
C ALA A 4 -17.07 -20.92 34.14
N ALA A 5 -17.24 -19.64 34.49
CA ALA A 5 -17.10 -18.55 33.55
C ALA A 5 -15.65 -18.50 33.08
N ALA A 6 -15.39 -19.03 31.89
CA ALA A 6 -14.13 -18.84 31.19
C ALA A 6 -13.95 -17.33 30.96
N ARG A 7 -13.16 -16.68 31.82
CA ARG A 7 -12.66 -15.34 31.56
C ARG A 7 -11.76 -15.45 30.33
N TYR A 8 -12.29 -15.08 29.17
CA TYR A 8 -11.48 -14.82 27.99
C TYR A 8 -10.57 -13.64 28.35
N VAL A 9 -9.33 -13.92 28.75
CA VAL A 9 -8.30 -12.90 28.92
C VAL A 9 -7.92 -12.49 27.51
N GLU A 10 -8.56 -11.45 26.99
CA GLU A 10 -8.18 -10.80 25.74
C GLU A 10 -6.78 -10.24 25.93
N HIS A 11 -5.76 -10.98 25.51
CA HIS A 11 -4.37 -10.54 25.53
C HIS A 11 -4.18 -9.50 24.42
N ARG A 12 -4.78 -8.31 24.59
CA ARG A 12 -4.47 -7.14 23.77
C ARG A 12 -3.00 -6.82 23.98
N ARG A 13 -2.12 -7.29 23.10
CA ARG A 13 -0.77 -6.73 23.01
C ARG A 13 -0.90 -5.37 22.33
N GLY A 14 -1.44 -4.41 23.11
CA GLY A 14 -1.59 -3.04 22.70
C GLY A 14 -0.25 -2.32 22.64
N TRP A 15 -0.29 -1.15 22.02
CA TRP A 15 0.80 -0.21 21.87
C TRP A 15 1.70 -0.13 23.10
N ARG A 16 3.01 -0.26 22.89
CA ARG A 16 4.04 -0.18 23.96
C ARG A 16 4.89 1.06 23.78
N THR A 17 5.45 1.59 24.87
CA THR A 17 6.42 2.69 24.84
C THR A 17 7.59 2.45 23.88
N GLY A 18 8.03 1.19 23.75
CA GLY A 18 9.05 0.78 22.77
C GLY A 18 8.68 1.09 21.31
N HIS A 19 7.39 1.03 20.93
CA HIS A 19 6.96 1.41 19.58
C HIS A 19 7.14 2.91 19.36
N THR A 20 6.67 3.74 20.30
CA THR A 20 6.84 5.20 20.21
C THR A 20 8.32 5.60 20.11
N LEU A 21 9.18 5.00 20.95
CA LEU A 21 10.61 5.27 20.90
C LEU A 21 11.22 4.85 19.57
N LEU A 22 10.89 3.65 19.07
CA LEU A 22 11.40 3.16 17.79
C LEU A 22 10.94 4.02 16.61
N LEU A 23 9.67 4.45 16.58
CA LEU A 23 9.16 5.36 15.56
C LEU A 23 9.88 6.72 15.62
N GLY A 24 10.12 7.24 16.83
CA GLY A 24 10.93 8.45 17.02
C GLY A 24 12.36 8.30 16.51
N LEU A 25 13.01 7.16 16.77
CA LEU A 25 14.34 6.84 16.25
C LEU A 25 14.35 6.74 14.72
N ILE A 26 13.32 6.15 14.11
CA ILE A 26 13.21 6.08 12.65
C ILE A 26 13.08 7.49 12.05
N VAL A 27 12.25 8.36 12.63
CA VAL A 27 12.13 9.76 12.20
C VAL A 27 13.46 10.50 12.34
N ALA A 28 14.17 10.32 13.46
CA ALA A 28 15.49 10.90 13.66
C ALA A 28 16.50 10.39 12.62
N ALA A 29 16.49 9.09 12.32
CA ALA A 29 17.37 8.48 11.31
C ALA A 29 17.12 9.06 9.91
N ILE A 30 15.86 9.28 9.52
CA ILE A 30 15.51 9.97 8.26
C ILE A 30 16.13 11.38 8.22
N GLY A 31 16.05 12.13 9.33
CA GLY A 31 16.67 13.44 9.45
C GLY A 31 18.20 13.40 9.32
N VAL A 32 18.86 12.41 9.93
CA VAL A 32 20.33 12.21 9.85
C VAL A 32 20.77 11.91 8.42
N VAL A 33 20.05 11.06 7.69
CA VAL A 33 20.32 10.79 6.27
C VAL A 33 20.26 12.10 5.47
N GLY A 34 19.24 12.93 5.74
CA GLY A 34 19.08 14.24 5.11
C GLY A 34 20.23 15.21 5.33
N VAL A 35 20.73 15.32 6.56
CA VAL A 35 21.88 16.18 6.90
C VAL A 35 23.21 15.63 6.33
N SER A 36 23.28 14.33 6.04
CA SER A 36 24.50 13.66 5.55
C SER A 36 24.69 13.76 4.03
N LEU A 37 23.58 13.88 3.27
CA LEU A 37 23.52 14.11 1.81
C LEU A 37 24.44 15.21 1.24
N PRO A 38 24.82 16.28 1.97
CA PRO A 38 25.56 17.38 1.37
C PRO A 38 26.83 17.83 2.10
N ARG A 39 27.11 17.31 3.29
CA ARG A 39 28.11 17.88 4.21
C ARG A 39 29.15 16.89 4.71
N SER A 40 29.13 15.64 4.27
CA SER A 40 30.02 14.63 4.84
C SER A 40 31.31 14.48 4.03
N GLY A 41 32.35 15.21 4.44
CA GLY A 41 33.68 14.60 4.49
C GLY A 41 33.69 13.61 5.65
N GLY A 42 33.97 12.32 5.42
CA GLY A 42 34.02 11.30 6.48
C GLY A 42 33.47 9.91 6.06
N GLN A 43 33.31 9.00 7.03
CA GLN A 43 32.93 7.59 6.79
C GLN A 43 31.49 7.39 6.24
N LEU A 44 30.59 8.37 6.41
CA LEU A 44 29.22 8.33 5.87
C LEU A 44 29.06 9.10 4.54
N ALA A 45 30.16 9.63 4.00
CA ALA A 45 30.19 10.36 2.73
C ALA A 45 29.56 9.58 1.58
N PHE A 46 29.76 8.27 1.54
CA PHE A 46 29.24 7.41 0.46
C PHE A 46 27.71 7.39 0.38
N LEU A 47 27.00 7.55 1.51
CA LEU A 47 25.53 7.65 1.53
C LEU A 47 25.07 9.00 0.97
N GLY A 48 25.86 10.05 1.18
CA GLY A 48 25.56 11.39 0.69
C GLY A 48 25.99 11.64 -0.75
N GLN A 49 27.05 10.97 -1.21
CA GLN A 49 27.61 11.11 -2.55
C GLN A 49 26.72 10.50 -3.64
N ARG A 50 25.77 9.64 -3.25
CA ARG A 50 24.80 9.02 -4.15
C ARG A 50 23.39 9.21 -3.59
N THR A 51 22.68 10.22 -4.10
CA THR A 51 21.29 10.53 -3.71
C THR A 51 20.39 9.29 -3.76
N VAL A 52 20.64 8.37 -4.70
CA VAL A 52 19.92 7.10 -4.82
C VAL A 52 20.03 6.22 -3.57
N LEU A 53 21.19 6.16 -2.91
CA LEU A 53 21.36 5.36 -1.69
C LEU A 53 20.59 5.97 -0.52
N ALA A 54 20.65 7.29 -0.37
CA ALA A 54 19.85 7.98 0.64
C ALA A 54 18.36 7.78 0.42
N TRP A 55 17.88 7.83 -0.83
CA TRP A 55 16.50 7.52 -1.18
C TRP A 55 16.11 6.10 -0.77
N LEU A 56 16.92 5.09 -1.11
CA LEU A 56 16.64 3.70 -0.72
C LEU A 56 16.60 3.51 0.80
N VAL A 57 17.49 4.18 1.54
CA VAL A 57 17.49 4.16 3.01
C VAL A 57 16.22 4.83 3.56
N ILE A 58 15.82 5.99 3.04
CA ILE A 58 14.59 6.68 3.43
C ILE A 58 13.37 5.78 3.15
N ALA A 59 13.30 5.17 1.97
CA ALA A 59 12.23 4.24 1.60
C ALA A 59 12.15 3.05 2.57
N ALA A 60 13.30 2.45 2.91
CA ALA A 60 13.38 1.36 3.88
C ALA A 60 12.95 1.80 5.30
N LEU A 61 13.35 2.99 5.74
CA LEU A 61 12.95 3.56 7.03
C LEU A 61 11.45 3.85 7.08
N MET A 62 10.85 4.35 5.99
CA MET A 62 9.40 4.56 5.89
C MET A 62 8.62 3.24 5.90
N ALA A 63 9.11 2.21 5.21
CA ALA A 63 8.52 0.88 5.27
C ALA A 63 8.62 0.28 6.69
N ALA A 64 9.76 0.46 7.36
CA ALA A 64 9.96 0.06 8.75
C ALA A 64 9.02 0.81 9.70
N PHE A 65 8.82 2.12 9.48
CA PHE A 65 7.85 2.92 10.23
C PHE A 65 6.44 2.31 10.14
N ALA A 66 5.98 2.01 8.92
CA ALA A 66 4.67 1.41 8.69
C ALA A 66 4.55 0.01 9.33
N ALA A 67 5.62 -0.80 9.28
CA ALA A 67 5.64 -2.12 9.90
C ALA A 67 5.59 -2.05 11.44
N VAL A 68 6.33 -1.11 12.05
CA VAL A 68 6.33 -0.88 13.51
C VAL A 68 4.98 -0.34 13.97
N ALA A 69 4.38 0.59 13.23
CA ALA A 69 3.04 1.08 13.49
C ALA A 69 1.99 -0.03 13.38
N GLY A 70 2.07 -0.84 12.32
CA GLY A 70 1.21 -2.02 12.12
C GLY A 70 1.34 -3.04 13.25
N HIS A 71 2.57 -3.34 13.68
CA HIS A 71 2.83 -4.23 14.80
C HIS A 71 2.33 -3.64 16.13
N GLY A 72 2.47 -2.34 16.35
CA GLY A 72 2.00 -1.68 17.55
C GLY A 72 0.48 -1.70 17.72
N VAL A 73 -0.27 -1.71 16.60
CA VAL A 73 -1.74 -1.73 16.60
C VAL A 73 -2.29 -3.16 16.60
N THR A 74 -1.75 -4.04 15.76
CA THR A 74 -2.31 -5.39 15.49
C THR A 74 -1.50 -6.54 16.09
N GLY A 75 -0.31 -6.28 16.63
CA GLY A 75 0.65 -7.31 17.03
C GLY A 75 1.38 -7.98 15.86
N LEU A 76 1.12 -7.58 14.61
CA LEU A 76 1.72 -8.14 13.40
C LEU A 76 2.41 -7.05 12.58
N ALA A 77 3.63 -7.29 12.11
CA ALA A 77 4.34 -6.34 11.24
C ALA A 77 3.58 -6.04 9.94
N ARG A 78 2.84 -7.02 9.42
CA ARG A 78 1.93 -6.86 8.26
C ARG A 78 0.59 -6.20 8.61
N GLY A 79 0.39 -5.78 9.86
CA GLY A 79 -0.86 -5.21 10.37
C GLY A 79 -1.42 -4.06 9.56
N VAL A 80 -0.54 -3.23 8.98
CA VAL A 80 -0.92 -2.11 8.11
C VAL A 80 -1.70 -2.56 6.86
N LEU A 81 -1.53 -3.82 6.45
CA LEU A 81 -2.20 -4.40 5.29
C LEU A 81 -3.55 -5.05 5.63
N ILE A 82 -3.85 -5.22 6.92
CA ILE A 82 -5.02 -5.92 7.43
C ILE A 82 -6.20 -4.93 7.53
N ASP A 83 -7.37 -5.33 7.02
CA ASP A 83 -8.63 -4.58 7.14
C ASP A 83 -9.48 -5.04 8.33
N GLU A 84 -10.66 -4.44 8.48
CA GLU A 84 -11.63 -4.74 9.55
C GLU A 84 -12.18 -6.18 9.49
N ARG A 85 -12.02 -6.88 8.36
CA ARG A 85 -12.42 -8.29 8.18
C ARG A 85 -11.27 -9.24 8.51
N HIS A 86 -10.18 -8.72 9.08
CA HIS A 86 -8.94 -9.43 9.36
C HIS A 86 -8.27 -9.99 8.10
N ARG A 87 -8.38 -9.31 6.96
CA ARG A 87 -7.79 -9.75 5.69
C ARG A 87 -6.71 -8.82 5.20
N VAL A 88 -5.66 -9.41 4.62
CA VAL A 88 -4.67 -8.65 3.84
C VAL A 88 -5.33 -8.20 2.53
N THR A 89 -5.34 -6.89 2.28
CA THR A 89 -6.02 -6.34 1.09
C THR A 89 -5.04 -5.74 0.09
N LEU A 90 -5.37 -5.89 -1.20
CA LEU A 90 -4.57 -5.35 -2.29
C LEU A 90 -4.50 -3.81 -2.25
N GLY A 91 -5.63 -3.15 -1.97
CA GLY A 91 -5.66 -1.68 -1.91
C GLY A 91 -4.73 -1.11 -0.83
N ARG A 92 -4.64 -1.74 0.35
CA ARG A 92 -3.75 -1.28 1.43
C ARG A 92 -2.29 -1.48 1.05
N LEU A 93 -1.98 -2.59 0.38
CA LEU A 93 -0.64 -2.85 -0.16
C LEU A 93 -0.25 -1.82 -1.22
N GLN A 94 -1.13 -1.56 -2.20
CA GLN A 94 -0.91 -0.57 -3.25
C GLN A 94 -0.69 0.82 -2.64
N MET A 95 -1.56 1.24 -1.71
CA MET A 95 -1.41 2.51 -1.02
C MET A 95 -0.07 2.61 -0.29
N LEU A 96 0.30 1.59 0.50
CA LEU A 96 1.56 1.60 1.24
C LEU A 96 2.78 1.71 0.30
N ILE A 97 2.81 0.90 -0.77
CA ILE A 97 3.92 0.91 -1.73
C ILE A 97 4.02 2.27 -2.41
N TRP A 98 2.90 2.82 -2.89
CA TRP A 98 2.88 4.14 -3.54
C TRP A 98 3.31 5.26 -2.59
N THR A 99 2.82 5.24 -1.35
CA THR A 99 3.25 6.19 -0.32
C THR A 99 4.74 6.09 -0.07
N VAL A 100 5.28 4.89 0.17
CA VAL A 100 6.71 4.71 0.40
C VAL A 100 7.50 5.19 -0.82
N LEU A 101 7.14 4.79 -2.04
CA LEU A 101 7.88 5.11 -3.25
C LEU A 101 7.94 6.61 -3.53
N VAL A 102 6.79 7.26 -3.62
CA VAL A 102 6.70 8.66 -4.07
C VAL A 102 7.14 9.62 -2.97
N LEU A 103 6.71 9.40 -1.72
CA LEU A 103 7.05 10.32 -0.63
C LEU A 103 8.52 10.18 -0.24
N SER A 104 9.14 8.99 -0.32
CA SER A 104 10.58 8.86 -0.12
C SER A 104 11.37 9.53 -1.23
N ALA A 105 10.93 9.43 -2.50
CA ALA A 105 11.59 10.09 -3.63
C ALA A 105 11.52 11.61 -3.50
N TYR A 106 10.32 12.16 -3.23
CA TYR A 106 10.15 13.58 -2.96
C TYR A 106 11.03 14.05 -1.80
N LEU A 107 11.02 13.32 -0.68
CA LEU A 107 11.80 13.68 0.50
C LEU A 107 13.30 13.63 0.22
N ALA A 108 13.79 12.59 -0.47
CA ALA A 108 15.20 12.49 -0.85
C ALA A 108 15.63 13.64 -1.77
N ALA A 109 14.82 13.99 -2.77
CA ALA A 109 15.08 15.13 -3.65
C ALA A 109 15.12 16.45 -2.88
N ALA A 110 14.16 16.69 -1.99
CA ALA A 110 14.09 17.88 -1.16
C ALA A 110 15.29 18.00 -0.21
N LEU A 111 15.66 16.91 0.47
CA LEU A 111 16.82 16.89 1.37
C LEU A 111 18.13 17.10 0.61
N ALA A 112 18.27 16.49 -0.57
CA ALA A 112 19.44 16.70 -1.42
C ALA A 112 19.51 18.16 -1.93
N ASN A 113 18.37 18.81 -2.22
CA ASN A 113 18.32 20.22 -2.57
C ASN A 113 18.71 21.15 -1.41
N ILE A 114 18.20 20.90 -0.19
CA ILE A 114 18.64 21.61 1.03
C ILE A 114 20.17 21.50 1.14
N GLY A 115 20.66 20.33 0.79
CA GLY A 115 22.06 20.03 0.81
C GLY A 115 22.93 20.79 -0.17
N ARG A 116 22.45 20.95 -1.39
CA ARG A 116 23.13 21.72 -2.43
C ARG A 116 22.90 23.22 -2.28
N ASP A 117 22.47 23.67 -1.10
CA ASP A 117 22.12 25.05 -0.76
C ASP A 117 21.18 25.70 -1.80
N ALA A 118 20.22 24.92 -2.31
CA ALA A 118 19.24 25.40 -3.27
C ALA A 118 18.38 26.50 -2.65
N GLY A 119 18.14 27.60 -3.38
CA GLY A 119 17.31 28.71 -2.89
C GLY A 119 15.83 28.35 -2.63
N SER A 120 15.33 27.26 -3.21
CA SER A 120 13.95 26.78 -3.03
C SER A 120 13.91 25.25 -2.97
N PRO A 121 14.39 24.64 -1.88
CA PRO A 121 14.72 23.22 -1.88
C PRO A 121 13.49 22.29 -1.87
N LEU A 122 12.35 22.78 -1.38
CA LEU A 122 11.08 22.05 -1.36
C LEU A 122 10.29 22.16 -2.68
N ASN A 123 10.76 22.99 -3.63
CA ASN A 123 10.11 23.19 -4.93
C ASN A 123 10.50 22.08 -5.91
N VAL A 124 10.11 20.86 -5.56
CA VAL A 124 10.22 19.67 -6.40
C VAL A 124 8.83 19.35 -6.92
N ASN A 125 8.60 19.60 -8.22
CA ASN A 125 7.33 19.34 -8.86
C ASN A 125 7.02 17.85 -8.93
N ILE A 126 5.76 17.49 -8.68
CA ILE A 126 5.26 16.13 -8.83
C ILE A 126 4.35 16.14 -10.06
N PRO A 127 4.72 15.46 -11.16
CA PRO A 127 3.94 15.43 -12.39
C PRO A 127 2.47 15.04 -12.15
N SER A 128 1.55 15.66 -12.89
CA SER A 128 0.10 15.42 -12.77
C SER A 128 -0.27 13.96 -13.01
N GLU A 129 0.45 13.31 -13.92
CA GLU A 129 0.23 11.92 -14.33
C GLU A 129 0.51 10.97 -13.16
N LEU A 130 1.48 11.31 -12.32
CA LEU A 130 1.79 10.57 -11.10
C LEU A 130 0.71 10.75 -10.04
N TRP A 131 0.19 11.97 -9.86
CA TRP A 131 -0.97 12.21 -9.00
C TRP A 131 -2.20 11.44 -9.46
N LEU A 132 -2.46 11.40 -10.76
CA LEU A 132 -3.55 10.64 -11.36
C LEU A 132 -3.35 9.14 -11.14
N ALA A 133 -2.16 8.61 -11.40
CA ALA A 133 -1.86 7.19 -11.19
C ALA A 133 -2.09 6.76 -9.73
N MET A 134 -1.59 7.56 -8.77
CA MET A 134 -1.84 7.35 -7.35
C MET A 134 -3.32 7.50 -6.99
N GLY A 135 -4.01 8.51 -7.56
CA GLY A 135 -5.43 8.78 -7.36
C GLY A 135 -6.33 7.63 -7.80
N ILE A 136 -6.08 7.07 -8.99
CA ILE A 136 -6.80 5.91 -9.51
C ILE A 136 -6.61 4.68 -8.61
N SER A 137 -5.37 4.45 -8.15
CA SER A 137 -5.05 3.34 -7.26
C SER A 137 -5.71 3.49 -5.88
N THR A 138 -5.64 4.69 -5.30
CA THR A 138 -6.22 5.01 -3.98
C THR A 138 -7.75 5.05 -4.01
N ALA A 139 -8.38 5.51 -5.10
CA ALA A 139 -9.83 5.46 -5.26
C ALA A 139 -10.36 4.02 -5.15
N SER A 140 -9.59 3.05 -5.65
CA SER A 140 -9.95 1.63 -5.58
C SER A 140 -9.88 1.05 -4.16
N LEU A 141 -9.04 1.61 -3.28
CA LEU A 141 -9.00 1.19 -1.87
C LEU A 141 -10.34 1.45 -1.16
N VAL A 142 -11.06 2.52 -1.52
CA VAL A 142 -12.34 2.87 -0.90
C VAL A 142 -13.51 2.29 -1.70
N ALA A 143 -13.46 2.36 -3.02
CA ALA A 143 -14.53 1.90 -3.88
C ALA A 143 -14.76 0.39 -3.78
N ALA A 144 -13.69 -0.40 -3.68
CA ALA A 144 -13.81 -1.85 -3.71
C ALA A 144 -14.47 -2.42 -2.43
N PRO A 145 -14.10 -2.02 -1.20
CA PRO A 145 -14.86 -2.38 0.00
C PRO A 145 -16.29 -1.84 0.01
N ALA A 146 -16.51 -0.61 -0.49
CA ALA A 146 -17.86 -0.03 -0.56
C ALA A 146 -18.81 -0.85 -1.47
N ALA A 147 -18.32 -1.31 -2.62
CA ALA A 147 -19.06 -2.19 -3.50
C ALA A 147 -19.44 -3.52 -2.82
N LEU A 148 -18.52 -4.10 -2.04
CA LEU A 148 -18.78 -5.33 -1.29
C LEU A 148 -19.78 -5.13 -0.15
N ALA A 149 -19.63 -4.06 0.63
CA ALA A 149 -20.55 -3.72 1.70
C ALA A 149 -21.97 -3.48 1.17
N TYR A 150 -22.10 -2.94 -0.06
CA TYR A 150 -23.38 -2.82 -0.73
C TYR A 150 -24.01 -4.18 -1.07
N LYS A 151 -23.21 -5.14 -1.59
CA LYS A 151 -23.68 -6.51 -1.88
C LYS A 151 -24.12 -7.24 -0.61
N GLU A 152 -23.36 -7.10 0.46
CA GLU A 152 -23.66 -7.71 1.77
C GLU A 152 -24.96 -7.16 2.36
N LYS A 153 -25.15 -5.83 2.38
CA LYS A 153 -26.39 -5.18 2.82
C LYS A 153 -27.62 -5.59 2.01
N ARG A 154 -27.43 -5.97 0.75
CA ARG A 154 -28.49 -6.47 -0.15
C ARG A 154 -28.69 -7.98 -0.04
N HIS A 155 -27.97 -8.67 0.86
CA HIS A 155 -27.94 -10.12 1.00
C HIS A 155 -27.59 -10.86 -0.31
N MET A 156 -26.83 -10.21 -1.20
CA MET A 156 -26.42 -10.76 -2.49
C MET A 156 -25.14 -11.59 -2.38
N ALA A 157 -24.36 -11.37 -1.32
CA ALA A 157 -23.14 -12.11 -1.02
C ALA A 157 -22.82 -12.02 0.48
N GLU A 158 -22.23 -13.07 1.02
CA GLU A 158 -21.63 -13.07 2.35
C GLU A 158 -20.12 -12.85 2.21
N LEU A 159 -19.57 -11.86 2.92
CA LEU A 159 -18.15 -11.54 2.82
C LEU A 159 -17.32 -12.50 3.66
N GLN A 160 -16.20 -12.96 3.10
CA GLN A 160 -15.27 -13.79 3.85
C GLN A 160 -14.44 -12.91 4.79
N SER A 161 -14.36 -13.33 6.06
CA SER A 161 -13.51 -12.76 7.11
C SER A 161 -12.75 -13.86 7.85
N TRP A 162 -11.73 -13.48 8.61
CA TRP A 162 -10.99 -14.39 9.49
C TRP A 162 -11.35 -14.16 10.97
N PRO A 163 -11.28 -15.20 11.82
CA PRO A 163 -11.58 -15.06 13.25
C PRO A 163 -10.67 -14.03 13.97
N SER A 164 -9.41 -13.93 13.54
CA SER A 164 -8.42 -12.99 14.10
C SER A 164 -7.45 -12.48 13.03
N GLU A 165 -6.75 -11.39 13.33
CA GLU A 165 -5.71 -10.80 12.49
C GLU A 165 -4.54 -11.77 12.23
N ILE A 166 -4.27 -12.67 13.17
CA ILE A 166 -3.19 -13.67 13.07
C ILE A 166 -3.50 -14.67 11.94
N ASP A 167 -4.77 -14.98 11.74
CA ASP A 167 -5.25 -15.93 10.71
C ASP A 167 -5.20 -15.34 9.29
N SER A 168 -5.00 -14.02 9.15
CA SER A 168 -4.88 -13.34 7.86
C SER A 168 -3.80 -13.96 6.97
N ARG A 169 -4.03 -14.01 5.65
CA ARG A 169 -3.11 -14.68 4.72
C ARG A 169 -2.71 -13.75 3.59
N PHE A 170 -1.44 -13.80 3.17
CA PHE A 170 -1.01 -13.08 1.96
C PHE A 170 -1.73 -13.57 0.70
N SER A 171 -2.22 -14.82 0.69
CA SER A 171 -3.07 -15.31 -0.39
C SER A 171 -4.38 -14.53 -0.54
N ASP A 172 -4.82 -13.78 0.48
CA ASP A 172 -6.00 -12.91 0.40
C ASP A 172 -5.84 -11.76 -0.60
N LEU A 173 -4.59 -11.41 -0.94
CA LEU A 173 -4.27 -10.49 -2.04
C LEU A 173 -4.81 -10.96 -3.38
N PHE A 174 -4.97 -12.28 -3.56
CA PHE A 174 -5.31 -12.90 -4.84
C PHE A 174 -6.61 -13.72 -4.79
N ARG A 175 -7.23 -13.89 -3.62
CA ARG A 175 -8.46 -14.67 -3.46
C ARG A 175 -9.72 -13.81 -3.54
N GLY A 176 -10.83 -14.45 -3.86
CA GLY A 176 -12.17 -13.85 -3.77
C GLY A 176 -12.49 -13.26 -2.39
N GLU A 177 -13.41 -12.31 -2.37
CA GLU A 177 -13.83 -11.60 -1.14
C GLU A 177 -15.11 -12.11 -0.50
N GLU A 178 -15.75 -13.06 -1.15
CA GLU A 178 -17.05 -13.63 -0.77
C GLU A 178 -16.86 -15.09 -0.36
N VAL A 179 -17.69 -15.58 0.56
CA VAL A 179 -17.65 -16.98 1.01
C VAL A 179 -17.75 -17.96 -0.17
N GLY A 180 -18.57 -17.63 -1.17
CA GLY A 180 -18.75 -18.45 -2.38
C GLY A 180 -17.55 -18.49 -3.33
N ASP A 181 -16.62 -17.53 -3.23
CA ASP A 181 -15.44 -17.40 -4.11
C ASP A 181 -14.10 -17.48 -3.36
N ARG A 182 -14.14 -17.83 -2.06
CA ARG A 182 -12.98 -17.78 -1.14
C ARG A 182 -11.81 -18.69 -1.53
N ASP A 183 -12.10 -19.76 -2.27
CA ASP A 183 -11.14 -20.79 -2.68
C ASP A 183 -10.71 -20.65 -4.15
N HIS A 184 -11.14 -19.56 -4.81
CA HIS A 184 -10.75 -19.23 -6.16
C HIS A 184 -9.83 -18.01 -6.21
N LEU A 185 -9.10 -17.92 -7.31
CA LEU A 185 -8.25 -16.79 -7.64
C LEU A 185 -9.08 -15.68 -8.29
N ASP A 186 -9.00 -14.48 -7.73
CA ASP A 186 -9.58 -13.28 -8.30
C ASP A 186 -8.64 -12.72 -9.37
N LEU A 187 -8.97 -13.03 -10.63
CA LEU A 187 -8.21 -12.55 -11.78
C LEU A 187 -8.09 -11.02 -11.83
N GLY A 188 -9.09 -10.29 -11.34
CA GLY A 188 -9.08 -8.82 -11.32
C GLY A 188 -8.04 -8.29 -10.34
N LYS A 189 -7.93 -8.89 -9.15
CA LYS A 189 -6.86 -8.56 -8.20
C LYS A 189 -5.48 -8.93 -8.73
N VAL A 190 -5.35 -10.07 -9.41
CA VAL A 190 -4.06 -10.47 -10.01
C VAL A 190 -3.63 -9.47 -11.07
N GLN A 191 -4.54 -9.05 -11.95
CA GLN A 191 -4.28 -8.01 -12.95
C GLN A 191 -3.84 -6.70 -12.28
N MET A 192 -4.58 -6.21 -11.29
CA MET A 192 -4.25 -5.01 -10.52
C MET A 192 -2.88 -5.09 -9.85
N PHE A 193 -2.56 -6.24 -9.26
CA PHE A 193 -1.26 -6.48 -8.63
C PHE A 193 -0.12 -6.42 -9.66
N LEU A 194 -0.27 -7.08 -10.81
CA LEU A 194 0.74 -7.06 -11.87
C LEU A 194 0.97 -5.64 -12.41
N PHE A 195 -0.10 -4.89 -12.67
CA PHE A 195 0.03 -3.48 -13.08
C PHE A 195 0.78 -2.64 -12.05
N THR A 196 0.49 -2.86 -10.76
CA THR A 196 1.18 -2.16 -9.69
C THR A 196 2.66 -2.51 -9.66
N VAL A 197 3.01 -3.79 -9.74
CA VAL A 197 4.42 -4.23 -9.73
C VAL A 197 5.17 -3.64 -10.91
N VAL A 198 4.63 -3.72 -12.12
CA VAL A 198 5.27 -3.17 -13.32
C VAL A 198 5.49 -1.67 -13.17
N LEU A 199 4.47 -0.93 -12.74
CA LEU A 199 4.54 0.52 -12.62
C LEU A 199 5.48 0.97 -11.50
N VAL A 200 5.45 0.31 -10.33
CA VAL A 200 6.35 0.61 -9.21
C VAL A 200 7.80 0.31 -9.57
N LEU A 201 8.07 -0.80 -10.27
CA LEU A 201 9.43 -1.13 -10.71
C LEU A 201 9.95 -0.13 -11.75
N ALA A 202 9.16 0.14 -12.79
CA ALA A 202 9.54 1.09 -13.84
C ALA A 202 9.77 2.49 -13.26
N TYR A 203 8.85 2.95 -12.39
CA TYR A 203 8.97 4.26 -11.75
C TYR A 203 10.14 4.33 -10.77
N GLY A 204 10.36 3.28 -9.97
CA GLY A 204 11.50 3.19 -9.06
C GLY A 204 12.84 3.24 -9.80
N LEU A 205 12.95 2.57 -10.95
CA LEU A 205 14.13 2.66 -11.81
C LEU A 205 14.31 4.07 -12.40
N ALA A 206 13.24 4.72 -12.85
CA ALA A 206 13.29 6.09 -13.35
C ALA A 206 13.73 7.10 -12.27
N VAL A 207 13.26 6.91 -11.03
CA VAL A 207 13.70 7.71 -9.87
C VAL A 207 15.17 7.47 -9.56
N GLY A 208 15.62 6.20 -9.60
CA GLY A 208 17.02 5.85 -9.42
C GLY A 208 17.94 6.50 -10.46
N ASP A 209 17.56 6.40 -11.74
CA ASP A 209 18.27 7.02 -12.86
C ASP A 209 18.34 8.55 -12.71
N MET A 210 17.23 9.20 -12.37
CA MET A 210 17.19 10.64 -12.08
C MET A 210 18.19 11.02 -10.97
N PHE A 211 18.24 10.24 -9.88
CA PHE A 211 19.13 10.51 -8.76
C PHE A 211 20.61 10.29 -9.07
N ASP A 212 20.94 9.37 -9.98
CA ASP A 212 22.31 9.11 -10.42
C ASP A 212 22.77 10.09 -11.50
N ALA A 213 21.88 10.54 -12.38
CA ALA A 213 22.21 11.42 -13.50
C ALA A 213 22.28 12.91 -13.13
N THR A 214 21.62 13.35 -12.05
CA THR A 214 21.50 14.77 -11.72
C THR A 214 22.61 15.24 -10.79
N GLU A 215 23.49 16.11 -11.30
CA GLU A 215 24.53 16.77 -10.49
C GLU A 215 24.01 18.02 -9.76
N GLY A 216 22.97 18.66 -10.31
CA GLY A 216 22.36 19.90 -9.79
C GLY A 216 21.20 19.69 -8.81
N THR A 217 20.33 20.70 -8.73
CA THR A 217 19.11 20.65 -7.91
C THR A 217 17.99 19.91 -8.62
N PHE A 218 17.24 19.09 -7.88
CA PHE A 218 16.06 18.40 -8.36
C PHE A 218 14.87 19.37 -8.39
N THR A 219 14.25 19.55 -9.55
CA THR A 219 13.09 20.45 -9.72
C THR A 219 11.80 19.71 -10.06
N THR A 220 11.88 18.46 -10.52
CA THR A 220 10.73 17.62 -10.84
C THR A 220 11.06 16.16 -10.60
N LEU A 221 10.08 15.38 -10.17
CA LEU A 221 10.14 13.92 -10.24
C LEU A 221 9.94 13.42 -11.67
N PRO A 222 10.31 12.17 -11.99
CA PRO A 222 10.12 11.60 -13.32
C PRO A 222 8.63 11.60 -13.70
N PRO A 223 8.28 11.95 -14.95
CA PRO A 223 6.91 11.86 -15.43
C PRO A 223 6.49 10.40 -15.68
N ILE A 224 5.19 10.16 -15.74
CA ILE A 224 4.59 8.92 -16.24
C ILE A 224 3.91 9.25 -17.56
N ASP A 225 4.01 8.34 -18.54
CA ASP A 225 3.35 8.49 -19.83
C ASP A 225 1.80 8.47 -19.70
N ASP A 226 1.13 9.36 -20.44
CA ASP A 226 -0.34 9.47 -20.45
C ASP A 226 -1.04 8.17 -20.85
N GLY A 227 -0.44 7.40 -21.77
CA GLY A 227 -0.95 6.10 -22.19
C GLY A 227 -0.92 5.08 -21.04
N VAL A 228 0.11 5.13 -20.19
CA VAL A 228 0.21 4.29 -18.99
C VAL A 228 -0.87 4.66 -17.97
N VAL A 229 -1.10 5.97 -17.75
CA VAL A 229 -2.19 6.44 -16.86
C VAL A 229 -3.56 6.02 -17.40
N THR A 230 -3.77 6.14 -18.70
CA THR A 230 -5.00 5.73 -19.38
C THR A 230 -5.24 4.22 -19.22
N LEU A 231 -4.21 3.41 -19.45
CA LEU A 231 -4.28 1.96 -19.28
C LEU A 231 -4.60 1.58 -17.84
N LEU A 232 -3.99 2.27 -16.86
CA LEU A 232 -4.28 2.07 -15.44
C LEU A 232 -5.74 2.41 -15.13
N ALA A 233 -6.25 3.54 -15.63
CA ALA A 233 -7.65 3.95 -15.44
C ALA A 233 -8.63 2.91 -15.98
N ILE A 234 -8.43 2.43 -17.21
CA ILE A 234 -9.26 1.37 -17.83
C ILE A 234 -9.21 0.10 -17.00
N SER A 235 -8.01 -0.30 -16.57
CA SER A 235 -7.82 -1.52 -15.79
C SER A 235 -8.54 -1.45 -14.44
N HIS A 236 -8.46 -0.32 -13.73
CA HIS A 236 -9.14 -0.10 -12.45
C HIS A 236 -10.67 -0.02 -12.61
N ALA A 237 -11.16 0.65 -13.65
CA ALA A 237 -12.58 0.72 -13.96
C ALA A 237 -13.17 -0.66 -14.25
N GLY A 238 -12.47 -1.50 -15.02
CA GLY A 238 -12.88 -2.88 -15.29
C GLY A 238 -12.93 -3.74 -14.03
N TYR A 239 -11.92 -3.64 -13.17
CA TYR A 239 -11.89 -4.34 -11.88
C TYR A 239 -13.06 -3.93 -10.97
N LEU A 240 -13.30 -2.64 -10.80
CA LEU A 240 -14.40 -2.14 -9.96
C LEU A 240 -15.77 -2.52 -10.51
N THR A 241 -15.95 -2.46 -11.83
CA THR A 241 -17.20 -2.87 -12.49
C THR A 241 -17.50 -4.34 -12.22
N ARG A 242 -16.51 -5.23 -12.40
CA ARG A 242 -16.65 -6.66 -12.08
C ARG A 242 -17.07 -6.86 -10.63
N LYS A 243 -16.48 -6.09 -9.71
CA LYS A 243 -16.72 -6.22 -8.27
C LYS A 243 -18.09 -5.72 -7.83
N ALA A 244 -18.65 -4.74 -8.54
CA ALA A 244 -19.98 -4.21 -8.28
C ALA A 244 -21.11 -5.12 -8.81
N LEU A 245 -20.82 -5.99 -9.78
CA LEU A 245 -21.82 -6.89 -10.36
C LEU A 245 -22.05 -8.13 -9.46
N PRO A 246 -23.31 -8.60 -9.32
CA PRO A 246 -23.59 -9.88 -8.68
C PRO A 246 -23.04 -11.02 -9.52
N ILE A 247 -22.42 -12.01 -8.88
CA ILE A 247 -22.12 -13.29 -9.53
C ILE A 247 -23.47 -13.99 -9.69
N SER A 248 -23.92 -14.22 -10.92
CA SER A 248 -25.17 -14.91 -11.18
C SER A 248 -25.13 -16.30 -10.54
N THR A 249 -25.83 -16.50 -9.41
CA THR A 249 -26.19 -17.84 -8.97
C THR A 249 -27.07 -18.42 -10.08
N PRO A 250 -26.74 -19.59 -10.68
CA PRO A 250 -27.66 -20.21 -11.63
C PRO A 250 -28.98 -20.40 -10.89
N ALA A 251 -30.05 -19.80 -11.43
CA ALA A 251 -31.39 -19.90 -10.89
C ALA A 251 -31.66 -21.38 -10.63
N LYS A 252 -32.04 -21.71 -9.39
CA LYS A 252 -32.49 -23.04 -9.00
C LYS A 252 -33.51 -23.46 -10.06
N ALA A 253 -33.12 -24.37 -10.95
CA ALA A 253 -33.97 -24.82 -12.03
C ALA A 253 -35.25 -25.33 -11.37
N LYS A 254 -36.38 -24.66 -11.67
CA LYS A 254 -37.69 -25.09 -11.24
C LYS A 254 -37.88 -26.49 -11.80
N GLU A 255 -37.82 -27.51 -10.94
CA GLU A 255 -38.11 -28.88 -11.34
C GLU A 255 -39.48 -28.90 -12.04
N PRO A 256 -39.56 -29.32 -13.31
CA PRO A 256 -40.84 -29.49 -13.97
C PRO A 256 -41.41 -30.82 -13.51
N GLY A 257 -42.27 -30.79 -12.50
CA GLY A 257 -43.01 -31.99 -12.11
C GLY A 257 -43.69 -31.89 -10.75
N ALA A 258 -44.86 -31.25 -10.72
CA ALA A 258 -45.93 -31.59 -9.79
C ALA A 258 -47.19 -30.76 -10.10
N GLU A 259 -47.90 -31.05 -11.18
CA GLU A 259 -49.36 -30.91 -11.20
C GLU A 259 -49.97 -32.13 -11.91
N SER A 260 -50.72 -32.87 -11.08
CA SER A 260 -51.70 -33.95 -11.28
C SER A 260 -52.02 -34.45 -12.69
#